data_AF-A0A7C8Z978-F1
#
_entry.id   AF-A0A7C8Z978-F1
#
_cell.length_a   1.000
_cell.length_b   1.000
_cell.length_c   1.000
_cell.angle_alpha   90.00
_cell.angle_beta   90.00
_cell.angle_gamma   90.00
#
_symmetry.space_group_name_H-M   'P 1'
#
loop_
_entity.id
_entity.type
_entity.pdbx_description
1 polymer ?
#
loop_
_entity_poly.entity_id
_entity_poly.type
_entity_poly.pdbx_seq_one_letter_code
_entity_poly.pdbx_strand_id
1 'polypeptide(L)'
;ELFEERALDVQRVDVDRELQDIGKHIYSKCLRLPLLVAGVGTLIFQNRLTREWQRVLNSMTPLGPLGNLDHLYAILELSYMDLAPEAKSCFLRLAFFPRDYKISTKKLVHIWIADCLVSENELGGTVSMESEAERYLKELIDKNLTL
;
A
#
# COMPACT_ATOMS: atom_id res chain seq x y z
N GLU A 1 -20.14 -38.73 -13.70
CA GLU A 1 -19.27 -38.02 -14.68
C GLU A 1 -19.80 -36.63 -15.05
N LEU A 2 -20.63 -36.44 -16.08
CA LEU A 2 -21.04 -35.09 -16.55
C LEU A 2 -21.82 -34.22 -15.52
N PHE A 3 -22.56 -34.84 -14.62
CA PHE A 3 -23.29 -34.14 -13.54
C PHE A 3 -22.38 -33.75 -12.37
N GLU A 4 -21.38 -34.57 -12.05
CA GLU A 4 -20.43 -34.30 -10.96
C GLU A 4 -19.45 -33.19 -11.36
N GLU A 5 -19.01 -33.19 -12.62
CA GLU A 5 -18.15 -32.14 -13.18
C GLU A 5 -18.85 -30.76 -13.13
N ARG A 6 -20.12 -30.70 -13.56
CA ARG A 6 -20.92 -29.47 -13.46
C ARG A 6 -21.20 -29.03 -12.02
N ALA A 7 -21.40 -29.98 -11.09
CA ALA A 7 -21.58 -29.65 -9.69
C ALA A 7 -20.31 -29.07 -9.06
N LEU A 8 -19.14 -29.61 -9.40
CA LEU A 8 -17.83 -29.10 -8.98
C LEU A 8 -17.57 -27.69 -9.55
N ASP A 9 -17.92 -27.45 -10.82
CA ASP A 9 -17.78 -26.15 -11.45
C ASP A 9 -18.69 -25.11 -10.81
N VAL A 10 -19.97 -25.44 -10.55
CA VAL A 10 -20.90 -24.55 -9.86
C VAL A 10 -20.40 -24.24 -8.45
N GLN A 11 -19.92 -25.24 -7.72
CA GLN A 11 -19.39 -25.08 -6.36
C GLN A 11 -18.12 -24.23 -6.33
N ARG A 12 -17.21 -24.39 -7.31
CA ARG A 12 -16.02 -23.55 -7.47
C ARG A 12 -16.39 -22.09 -7.75
N VAL A 13 -17.31 -21.85 -8.67
CA VAL A 13 -17.77 -20.50 -9.04
C VAL A 13 -18.44 -19.81 -7.85
N ASP A 14 -19.13 -20.54 -6.99
CA ASP A 14 -19.78 -19.99 -5.80
C ASP A 14 -18.76 -19.63 -4.71
N VAL A 15 -17.79 -20.53 -4.45
CA VAL A 15 -16.68 -20.28 -3.53
C VAL A 15 -15.83 -19.08 -3.99
N ASP A 16 -15.54 -18.96 -5.29
CA ASP A 16 -14.78 -17.82 -5.82
C ASP A 16 -15.53 -16.50 -5.65
N ARG A 17 -16.86 -16.48 -5.80
CA ARG A 17 -17.68 -15.29 -5.54
C ARG A 17 -17.71 -14.92 -4.06
N GLU A 18 -17.88 -15.90 -3.19
CA GLU A 18 -17.87 -15.70 -1.74
C GLU A 18 -16.52 -15.14 -1.26
N LEU A 19 -15.41 -15.70 -1.74
CA LEU A 19 -14.06 -15.20 -1.45
C LEU A 19 -13.83 -13.78 -1.98
N GLN A 20 -14.33 -13.45 -3.18
CA GLN A 20 -14.25 -12.08 -3.71
C GLN A 20 -15.00 -11.09 -2.82
N ASP A 21 -16.19 -11.45 -2.35
CA ASP A 21 -16.98 -10.56 -1.50
C ASP A 21 -16.35 -10.41 -0.11
N ILE A 22 -15.84 -11.48 0.51
CA ILE A 22 -15.07 -11.38 1.76
C ILE A 22 -13.81 -10.54 1.54
N GLY A 23 -13.11 -10.74 0.42
CA GLY A 23 -11.93 -9.95 0.03
C GLY A 23 -12.21 -8.45 -0.07
N LYS A 24 -13.36 -8.06 -0.64
CA LYS A 24 -13.80 -6.65 -0.67
C LYS A 24 -14.04 -6.08 0.73
N HIS A 25 -14.64 -6.85 1.64
CA HIS A 25 -14.87 -6.43 3.02
C HIS A 25 -13.57 -6.32 3.83
N ILE A 26 -12.62 -7.23 3.59
CA ILE A 26 -11.28 -7.15 4.16
C ILE A 26 -10.57 -5.89 3.64
N TYR A 27 -10.59 -5.67 2.32
CA TYR A 27 -9.98 -4.50 1.69
C TYR A 27 -10.56 -3.18 2.23
N SER A 28 -11.88 -3.11 2.45
CA SER A 28 -12.51 -1.91 3.03
C SER A 28 -12.10 -1.68 4.48
N LYS A 29 -11.90 -2.75 5.27
CA LYS A 29 -11.35 -2.65 6.64
C LYS A 29 -9.87 -2.30 6.69
N CYS A 30 -9.07 -2.59 5.65
CA CYS A 30 -7.66 -2.21 5.59
C CYS A 30 -7.42 -0.70 5.40
N LEU A 31 -8.48 0.12 5.34
CA LEU A 31 -8.41 1.58 5.17
C LEU A 31 -7.56 2.04 3.98
N ARG A 32 -7.36 1.15 3.00
CA ARG A 32 -6.50 1.33 1.81
C ARG A 32 -5.05 1.68 2.16
N LEU A 33 -4.58 1.25 3.34
CA LEU A 33 -3.18 1.35 3.74
C LEU A 33 -2.38 0.23 3.06
N PRO A 34 -1.36 0.54 2.23
CA PRO A 34 -0.59 -0.46 1.49
C PRO A 34 -0.03 -1.56 2.41
N LEU A 35 0.48 -1.17 3.57
CA LEU A 35 1.06 -2.11 4.54
C LEU A 35 0.02 -3.09 5.13
N LEU A 36 -1.19 -2.62 5.42
CA LEU A 36 -2.27 -3.50 5.88
C LEU A 36 -2.76 -4.41 4.75
N VAL A 37 -2.88 -3.88 3.54
CA VAL A 37 -3.28 -4.68 2.36
C VAL A 37 -2.24 -5.75 2.07
N ALA A 38 -0.95 -5.43 2.13
CA ALA A 38 0.14 -6.39 1.93
C ALA A 38 0.19 -7.43 3.06
N GLY A 39 0.09 -7.01 4.33
CA GLY A 39 0.10 -7.91 5.48
C GLY A 39 -1.11 -8.85 5.50
N VAL A 40 -2.31 -8.34 5.26
CA VAL A 40 -3.51 -9.20 5.18
C VAL A 40 -3.50 -10.04 3.90
N GLY A 41 -3.01 -9.49 2.78
CA GLY A 41 -2.84 -10.18 1.52
C GLY A 41 -1.95 -11.42 1.64
N THR A 42 -0.83 -11.31 2.35
CA THR A 42 0.06 -12.46 2.61
C THR A 42 -0.59 -13.51 3.53
N LEU A 43 -1.34 -13.08 4.55
CA LEU A 43 -2.11 -13.97 5.44
C LEU A 43 -3.18 -14.78 4.70
N ILE A 44 -3.94 -14.14 3.79
CA ILE A 44 -5.03 -14.80 3.06
C ILE A 44 -4.53 -15.58 1.83
N PHE A 45 -3.42 -15.17 1.19
CA PHE A 45 -2.85 -15.87 0.04
C PHE A 45 -2.42 -17.30 0.37
N GLN A 46 -2.02 -17.54 1.61
CA GLN A 46 -1.65 -18.87 2.12
C GLN A 46 -2.85 -19.80 2.34
N ASN A 47 -4.09 -19.30 2.26
CA ASN A 47 -5.28 -20.04 2.66
C ASN A 47 -6.43 -19.85 1.64
N ARG A 48 -6.84 -20.90 0.93
CA ARG A 48 -7.97 -20.83 -0.04
C ARG A 48 -9.34 -21.18 0.55
N LEU A 49 -9.42 -21.37 1.86
CA LEU A 49 -10.65 -21.75 2.53
C LEU A 49 -11.45 -20.51 2.93
N THR A 50 -12.70 -20.40 2.48
CA THR A 50 -13.64 -19.32 2.86
C THR A 50 -13.66 -19.08 4.37
N ARG A 51 -13.68 -20.16 5.18
CA ARG A 51 -13.71 -20.04 6.64
C ARG A 51 -12.54 -19.25 7.21
N GLU A 52 -11.35 -19.37 6.60
CA GLU A 52 -10.14 -18.71 7.09
C GLU A 52 -10.16 -17.23 6.70
N TRP A 53 -10.67 -16.90 5.51
CA TRP A 53 -10.91 -15.51 5.10
C TRP A 53 -11.96 -14.85 6.00
N GLN A 54 -13.04 -15.56 6.32
CA GLN A 54 -14.06 -15.09 7.27
C GLN A 54 -13.48 -14.91 8.68
N ARG A 55 -12.61 -15.83 9.12
CA ARG A 55 -11.91 -15.71 10.41
C ARG A 55 -11.00 -14.49 10.44
N VAL A 56 -10.25 -14.22 9.36
CA VAL A 56 -9.45 -13.01 9.21
C VAL A 56 -10.36 -11.78 9.30
N LEU A 57 -11.43 -11.72 8.50
CA LEU A 57 -12.40 -10.60 8.51
C LEU A 57 -13.03 -10.35 9.89
N ASN A 58 -13.34 -11.41 10.64
CA ASN A 58 -13.90 -11.35 11.98
C ASN A 58 -12.86 -10.94 13.03
N SER A 59 -11.59 -11.36 12.85
CA SER A 59 -10.46 -10.99 13.72
C SER A 59 -10.00 -9.54 13.50
N MET A 60 -10.28 -8.98 12.32
CA MET A 60 -10.14 -7.55 12.07
C MET A 60 -11.17 -6.82 12.92
N THR A 61 -10.75 -6.42 14.11
CA THR A 61 -11.48 -5.43 14.91
C THR A 61 -11.78 -4.23 14.01
N PRO A 62 -12.94 -3.56 14.18
CA PRO A 62 -13.13 -2.27 13.55
C PRO A 62 -11.91 -1.44 13.95
N LEU A 63 -11.12 -1.02 12.96
CA LEU A 63 -10.20 0.08 13.13
C LEU A 63 -11.10 1.30 13.39
N GLY A 64 -11.65 1.38 14.60
CA GLY A 64 -12.23 2.59 15.12
C GLY A 64 -11.14 3.66 15.10
N PRO A 65 -11.52 4.94 15.13
CA PRO A 65 -10.61 6.05 14.83
C PRO A 65 -9.37 6.17 15.76
N LEU A 66 -9.23 5.33 16.80
CA LEU A 66 -8.07 5.33 17.71
C LEU A 66 -7.54 3.94 18.14
N GLY A 67 -8.22 2.81 17.89
CA GLY A 67 -7.94 1.58 18.67
C GLY A 67 -6.73 0.74 18.24
N ASN A 68 -6.34 0.79 16.97
CA ASN A 68 -5.18 0.08 16.41
C ASN A 68 -4.34 0.98 15.48
N LEU A 69 -4.72 2.25 15.39
CA LEU A 69 -3.97 3.24 14.66
C LEU A 69 -2.61 3.50 15.32
N ASP A 70 -2.49 3.39 16.65
CA ASP A 70 -1.22 3.61 17.34
C ASP A 70 -0.12 2.64 16.89
N HIS A 71 -0.45 1.36 16.68
CA HIS A 71 0.51 0.39 16.13
C HIS A 71 0.86 0.69 14.68
N LEU A 72 -0.12 1.11 13.87
CA LEU A 72 0.12 1.48 12.47
C LEU A 72 0.91 2.78 12.35
N TYR A 73 0.62 3.77 13.18
CA TYR A 73 1.37 5.00 13.31
C TYR A 73 2.78 4.70 13.78
N ALA A 74 2.98 3.80 14.74
CA ALA A 74 4.32 3.39 15.16
C ALA A 74 5.10 2.74 14.00
N ILE A 75 4.48 1.87 13.20
CA ILE A 75 5.16 1.25 12.05
C ILE A 75 5.43 2.27 10.93
N LEU A 76 4.48 3.18 10.66
CA LEU A 76 4.66 4.26 9.70
C LEU A 76 5.73 5.26 10.16
N GLU A 77 5.76 5.57 11.45
CA GLU A 77 6.75 6.42 12.09
C GLU A 77 8.13 5.78 11.98
N LEU A 78 8.29 4.49 12.30
CA LEU A 78 9.54 3.77 12.10
C LEU A 78 9.98 3.79 10.63
N SER A 79 9.07 3.51 9.70
CA SER A 79 9.35 3.51 8.26
C SER A 79 9.76 4.90 7.77
N TYR A 80 9.14 5.95 8.30
CA TYR A 80 9.47 7.35 8.01
C TYR A 80 10.79 7.79 8.65
N MET A 81 11.07 7.34 9.88
CA MET A 81 12.30 7.68 10.60
C MET A 81 13.54 7.10 9.92
N ASP A 82 13.40 5.93 9.30
CA ASP A 82 14.43 5.24 8.52
C ASP A 82 14.75 5.89 7.16
N LEU A 83 13.96 6.85 6.69
CA LEU A 83 14.20 7.49 5.39
C LEU A 83 15.41 8.43 5.43
N ALA A 84 16.06 8.62 4.28
CA ALA A 84 16.98 9.73 4.08
C ALA A 84 16.27 11.10 4.28
N PRO A 85 16.96 12.14 4.79
CA PRO A 85 16.34 13.45 5.07
C PRO A 85 15.58 14.06 3.87
N GLU A 86 16.13 13.94 2.68
CA GLU A 86 15.57 14.47 1.44
C GLU A 86 14.36 13.65 1.00
N ALA A 87 14.39 12.32 1.19
CA ALA A 87 13.26 11.42 0.95
C ALA A 87 12.09 11.72 1.91
N LYS A 88 12.35 12.08 3.17
CA LYS A 88 11.31 12.55 4.11
C LYS A 88 10.61 13.80 3.60
N SER A 89 11.38 14.76 3.10
CA SER A 89 10.83 16.01 2.54
C SER A 89 9.99 15.74 1.29
N CYS A 90 10.47 14.87 0.41
CA CYS A 90 9.72 14.39 -0.76
C CYS A 90 8.40 13.70 -0.36
N PHE A 91 8.42 12.86 0.68
CA PHE A 91 7.23 12.20 1.22
C PHE A 91 6.23 13.19 1.80
N LEU A 92 6.67 14.15 2.63
CA LEU A 92 5.81 15.18 3.20
C LEU A 92 5.14 16.03 2.12
N ARG A 93 5.83 16.25 0.99
CA ARG A 93 5.27 17.00 -0.14
C ARG A 93 4.03 16.33 -0.74
N LEU A 94 3.87 15.02 -0.58
CA LEU A 94 2.69 14.28 -1.03
C LEU A 94 1.42 14.68 -0.26
N ALA A 95 1.55 15.15 0.98
CA ALA A 95 0.42 15.57 1.81
C ALA A 95 -0.34 16.80 1.27
N PHE A 96 0.26 17.54 0.33
CA PHE A 96 -0.37 18.69 -0.33
C PHE A 96 -1.33 18.29 -1.44
N PHE A 97 -1.28 17.04 -1.92
CA PHE A 97 -2.27 16.55 -2.87
C PHE A 97 -3.53 16.12 -2.11
N PRO A 98 -4.74 16.32 -2.70
CA PRO A 98 -5.95 15.77 -2.14
C PRO A 98 -5.83 14.26 -1.94
N ARG A 99 -6.54 13.74 -0.94
CA ARG A 99 -6.67 12.29 -0.75
C ARG A 99 -7.10 11.62 -2.07
N ASP A 100 -6.44 10.51 -2.41
CA ASP A 100 -6.67 9.73 -3.64
C ASP A 100 -6.31 10.41 -4.97
N TYR A 101 -5.55 11.50 -4.95
CA TYR A 101 -5.07 12.14 -6.17
C TYR A 101 -4.10 11.23 -6.93
N LYS A 102 -4.41 10.93 -8.18
CA LYS A 102 -3.53 10.17 -9.08
C LYS A 102 -2.52 11.10 -9.73
N ILE A 103 -1.24 10.87 -9.47
CA ILE A 103 -0.13 11.60 -10.07
C ILE A 103 0.80 10.63 -10.80
N SER A 104 1.30 11.02 -11.97
CA SER A 104 2.33 10.24 -12.66
C SER A 104 3.68 10.43 -11.98
N THR A 105 4.48 9.37 -11.93
CA THR A 105 5.83 9.40 -11.35
C THR A 105 6.69 10.52 -11.94
N LYS A 106 6.67 10.68 -13.27
CA LYS A 106 7.37 11.76 -13.98
C LYS A 106 6.93 13.16 -13.50
N LYS A 107 5.62 13.37 -13.31
CA LYS A 107 5.12 14.66 -12.82
C LYS A 107 5.54 14.90 -11.38
N LEU A 108 5.53 13.86 -10.54
CA LEU A 108 5.95 13.94 -9.15
C LEU A 108 7.44 14.30 -9.02
N VAL A 109 8.31 13.64 -9.80
CA VAL A 109 9.75 13.94 -9.88
C VAL A 109 9.97 15.42 -10.24
N HIS A 110 9.32 15.92 -11.28
CA HIS A 110 9.47 17.33 -11.67
C HIS A 110 8.96 18.31 -10.60
N ILE A 111 7.93 17.94 -9.84
CA ILE A 111 7.45 18.77 -8.71
C ILE A 111 8.49 18.82 -7.60
N TRP A 112 9.12 17.70 -7.25
CA TRP A 112 10.16 17.70 -6.23
C TRP A 112 11.39 18.51 -6.64
N ILE A 113 11.77 18.47 -7.91
CA ILE A 113 12.85 19.32 -8.45
C ILE A 113 12.45 20.79 -8.42
N ALA A 114 11.23 21.12 -8.86
CA ALA A 114 10.73 22.50 -8.90
C ALA A 114 10.56 23.13 -7.49
N ASP A 115 10.21 22.30 -6.50
CA ASP A 115 10.11 22.71 -5.09
C ASP A 115 11.47 22.67 -4.37
N CYS A 116 12.57 22.48 -5.12
CA CYS A 116 13.94 22.39 -4.61
C CYS A 116 14.15 21.34 -3.51
N LEU A 117 13.35 20.27 -3.53
CA LEU A 117 13.52 19.11 -2.64
C LEU A 117 14.64 18.19 -3.12
N VAL A 118 15.05 18.35 -4.38
CA VAL A 118 16.20 17.71 -5.01
C VAL A 118 16.97 18.80 -5.75
N SER A 119 18.22 19.06 -5.35
CA SER A 119 19.00 20.19 -5.88
C SER A 119 20.40 19.80 -6.35
N GLU A 120 20.87 20.40 -7.45
CA GLU A 120 22.22 20.17 -7.99
C GLU A 120 23.34 20.52 -7.00
N ASN A 121 23.10 21.54 -6.18
CA ASN A 121 24.07 22.02 -5.19
C ASN A 121 24.42 20.94 -4.16
N GLU A 122 23.45 20.07 -3.84
CA GLU A 122 23.62 18.96 -2.89
C GLU A 122 24.18 17.69 -3.58
N LEU A 123 23.98 17.56 -4.89
CA LEU A 123 24.37 16.38 -5.68
C LEU A 123 25.82 16.42 -6.21
N GLY A 124 26.52 17.54 -6.04
CA GLY A 124 27.91 17.69 -6.48
C GLY A 124 28.10 17.57 -8.01
N GLY A 125 27.04 17.84 -8.80
CA GLY A 125 27.08 17.99 -10.26
C GLY A 125 27.34 16.73 -11.09
N THR A 126 27.50 15.56 -10.46
CA THR A 126 27.74 14.28 -11.17
C THR A 126 26.49 13.42 -11.32
N VAL A 127 25.47 13.67 -10.49
CA VAL A 127 24.19 12.96 -10.48
C VAL A 127 23.09 13.90 -10.97
N SER A 128 22.25 13.46 -11.91
CA SER A 128 21.11 14.24 -12.37
C SER A 128 20.02 14.30 -11.29
N MET A 129 19.37 15.45 -11.16
CA MET A 129 18.27 15.64 -10.21
C MET A 129 17.11 14.68 -10.45
N GLU A 130 16.81 14.33 -11.70
CA GLU A 130 15.80 13.34 -12.03
C GLU A 130 16.18 11.95 -11.50
N SER A 131 17.43 11.53 -11.69
CA SER A 131 17.92 10.23 -11.21
C SER A 131 17.84 10.15 -9.68
N GLU A 132 18.19 11.22 -8.98
CA GLU A 132 18.13 11.26 -7.52
C GLU A 132 16.69 11.31 -7.00
N ALA A 133 15.81 12.08 -7.64
CA ALA A 133 14.38 12.10 -7.32
C ALA A 133 13.73 10.73 -7.52
N GLU A 134 14.10 10.01 -8.59
CA GLU A 134 13.66 8.64 -8.83
C GLU A 134 14.18 7.67 -7.76
N ARG A 135 15.42 7.87 -7.27
CA ARG A 135 15.98 7.10 -6.16
C ARG A 135 15.17 7.30 -4.88
N TYR A 136 14.81 8.54 -4.53
CA TYR A 136 13.93 8.81 -3.39
C TYR A 136 12.55 8.19 -3.56
N LEU A 137 11.95 8.29 -4.76
CA LEU A 137 10.66 7.65 -5.03
C LEU A 137 10.73 6.13 -4.81
N LYS A 138 11.81 5.50 -5.30
CA LYS A 138 12.06 4.07 -5.09
C LYS A 138 12.15 3.74 -3.61
N GLU A 139 12.86 4.54 -2.82
CA GLU A 139 12.97 4.37 -1.37
C GLU A 139 11.58 4.41 -0.69
N LEU A 140 10.71 5.35 -1.09
CA LEU A 140 9.34 5.43 -0.56
C LEU A 140 8.48 4.22 -0.92
N ILE A 141 8.67 3.66 -2.12
CA ILE A 141 7.99 2.44 -2.56
C ILE A 141 8.48 1.23 -1.77
N ASP A 142 9.81 1.08 -1.63
CA ASP A 142 10.43 -0.04 -0.92
C ASP A 142 10.04 -0.03 0.58
N LYS A 143 9.74 1.15 1.15
CA LYS A 143 9.21 1.33 2.51
C LYS A 143 7.68 1.26 2.61
N ASN A 144 6.96 0.96 1.52
CA ASN A 144 5.50 0.89 1.45
C ASN A 144 4.78 2.18 1.89
N LEU A 145 5.42 3.34 1.70
CA LEU A 145 4.86 4.66 2.06
C LEU A 145 4.05 5.29 0.91
N THR A 146 4.16 4.75 -0.31
CA THR A 146 3.42 5.20 -1.50
C THR A 146 2.75 4.02 -2.22
N LEU A 147 1.67 4.30 -2.96
CA LEU A 147 0.84 3.34 -3.70
C LEU A 147 0.78 3.68 -5.20
#